data_AF-A0A1M3LA55-F1
#
_entry.id   AF-A0A1M3LA55-F1
#
_cell.length_a   1.000
_cell.length_b   1.000
_cell.length_c   1.000
_cell.angle_alpha   90.00
_cell.angle_beta   90.00
_cell.angle_gamma   90.00
#
_symmetry.space_group_name_H-M   'P 1'
#
loop_
_entity.id
_entity.type
_entity.pdbx_description
1 polymer ?
#
loop_
_entity_poly.entity_id
_entity_poly.type
_entity_poly.pdbx_seq_one_letter_code
_entity_poly.pdbx_strand_id
1 'polypeptide(L)'
;MTEQRARGRAWLRSAPWIFILAAIGTVQVIRAQPFDAAVFGVAAVALALDAAGAVPAGARRPSVPISAAIAVAGVVAVTLALAPRHGLLAGLAVGAVGVVAVALAWLRPPPRAADDDPAARHRRVRRAAIGWGGVALVLCLVELWSFLLGRFTAEAKELHPAISELLDPALGDPFGRAVFAVAWLALGVLLLTRGRSARDA
;
A
#
# COMPACT_ATOMS: atom_id res chain seq x y z
N MET A 1 15.11 -31.58 1.03
CA MET A 1 15.09 -30.89 2.35
C MET A 1 15.36 -29.37 2.30
N THR A 2 16.05 -28.84 1.29
CA THR A 2 16.38 -27.41 1.15
C THR A 2 15.19 -26.53 0.74
N GLU A 3 14.32 -27.04 -0.14
CA GLU A 3 13.17 -26.30 -0.67
C GLU A 3 12.05 -26.09 0.36
N GLN A 4 11.73 -27.11 1.15
CA GLN A 4 10.71 -27.02 2.21
C GLN A 4 11.11 -26.01 3.31
N ARG A 5 12.40 -25.93 3.65
CA ARG A 5 12.94 -24.91 4.56
C ARG A 5 12.90 -23.51 3.95
N ALA A 6 13.08 -23.37 2.63
CA ALA A 6 12.95 -22.09 1.95
C ALA A 6 11.50 -21.59 1.92
N ARG A 7 10.55 -22.48 1.62
CA ARG A 7 9.10 -22.19 1.68
C ARG A 7 8.64 -21.81 3.09
N GLY A 8 9.08 -22.54 4.11
CA GLY A 8 8.77 -22.20 5.51
C GLY A 8 9.26 -20.80 5.92
N ARG A 9 10.48 -20.43 5.51
CA ARG A 9 11.02 -19.07 5.75
C ARG A 9 10.28 -17.98 4.98
N ALA A 10 9.86 -18.24 3.75
CA ALA A 10 9.07 -17.30 2.97
C ALA A 10 7.71 -17.05 3.64
N TRP A 11 7.04 -18.12 4.08
CA TRP A 11 5.78 -18.04 4.82
C TRP A 11 5.91 -17.22 6.11
N LEU A 12 6.89 -17.53 6.96
CA LEU A 12 7.15 -16.78 8.20
C LEU A 12 7.37 -15.29 7.96
N ARG A 13 8.01 -14.92 6.84
CA ARG A 13 8.24 -13.51 6.47
C ARG A 13 6.96 -12.82 5.99
N SER A 14 6.10 -13.53 5.27
CA SER A 14 4.87 -12.98 4.69
C SER A 14 3.66 -13.04 5.63
N ALA A 15 3.65 -13.94 6.62
CA ALA A 15 2.53 -14.14 7.53
C ALA A 15 2.05 -12.87 8.24
N PRO A 16 2.91 -11.97 8.76
CA PRO A 16 2.45 -10.72 9.37
C PRO A 16 1.70 -9.82 8.38
N TRP A 17 2.15 -9.76 7.12
CA TRP A 17 1.51 -8.96 6.08
C TRP A 17 0.19 -9.56 5.63
N ILE A 18 0.14 -10.88 5.45
CA ILE A 18 -1.11 -11.60 5.15
C ILE A 18 -2.13 -11.32 6.26
N PHE A 19 -1.70 -11.40 7.53
CA PHE A 19 -2.56 -11.08 8.67
C PHE A 19 -3.05 -9.63 8.64
N ILE A 20 -2.17 -8.64 8.44
CA ILE A 20 -2.55 -7.22 8.38
C ILE A 20 -3.57 -6.99 7.25
N LEU A 21 -3.32 -7.52 6.05
CA LEU A 21 -4.23 -7.36 4.91
C LEU A 21 -5.59 -8.03 5.16
N ALA A 22 -5.58 -9.24 5.73
CA ALA A 22 -6.82 -9.95 6.09
C ALA A 22 -7.59 -9.23 7.20
N ALA A 23 -6.91 -8.67 8.20
CA ALA A 23 -7.52 -7.88 9.25
C ALA A 23 -8.18 -6.62 8.69
N ILE A 24 -7.47 -5.86 7.84
CA ILE A 24 -8.05 -4.69 7.15
C ILE A 24 -9.25 -5.11 6.31
N GLY A 25 -9.12 -6.15 5.48
CA GLY A 25 -10.23 -6.64 4.66
C GLY A 25 -11.46 -7.03 5.49
N THR A 26 -11.26 -7.68 6.64
CA THR A 26 -12.33 -8.04 7.58
C THR A 26 -13.01 -6.80 8.15
N VAL A 27 -12.25 -5.79 8.56
CA VAL A 27 -12.79 -4.50 9.00
C VAL A 27 -13.64 -3.85 7.90
N GLN A 28 -13.21 -3.90 6.64
CA GLN A 28 -13.98 -3.33 5.53
C GLN A 28 -15.29 -4.09 5.25
N VAL A 29 -15.32 -5.42 5.46
CA VAL A 29 -16.59 -6.18 5.43
C VAL A 29 -17.53 -5.69 6.54
N ILE A 30 -17.02 -5.50 7.76
CA ILE A 30 -17.81 -4.99 8.90
C ILE A 30 -18.36 -3.58 8.61
N ARG A 31 -17.60 -2.74 7.88
CA ARG A 31 -18.00 -1.39 7.46
C ARG A 31 -18.91 -1.35 6.22
N ALA A 32 -19.31 -2.50 5.68
CA ALA A 32 -20.06 -2.61 4.43
C ALA A 32 -19.40 -1.87 3.24
N GLN A 33 -18.07 -1.94 3.14
CA GLN A 33 -17.26 -1.42 2.03
C GLN A 33 -16.74 -2.56 1.16
N PRO A 34 -17.56 -3.12 0.26
CA PRO A 34 -17.23 -4.36 -0.46
C PRO A 34 -16.04 -4.20 -1.40
N PHE A 35 -15.88 -3.02 -2.02
CA PHE A 35 -14.75 -2.76 -2.92
C PHE A 35 -13.42 -2.81 -2.17
N ASP A 36 -13.30 -2.10 -1.05
CA ASP A 36 -12.08 -2.09 -0.25
C ASP A 36 -11.80 -3.48 0.34
N ALA A 37 -12.83 -4.16 0.85
CA ALA A 37 -12.72 -5.54 1.33
C ALA A 37 -12.15 -6.48 0.25
N ALA A 38 -12.62 -6.37 -0.99
CA ALA A 38 -12.13 -7.15 -2.11
C ALA A 38 -10.67 -6.83 -2.44
N VAL A 39 -10.28 -5.55 -2.47
CA VAL A 39 -8.89 -5.12 -2.74
C VAL A 39 -7.92 -5.73 -1.71
N PHE A 40 -8.21 -5.59 -0.41
CA PHE A 40 -7.35 -6.13 0.64
C PHE A 40 -7.38 -7.67 0.71
N GLY A 41 -8.54 -8.28 0.47
CA GLY A 41 -8.70 -9.74 0.41
C GLY A 41 -7.91 -10.37 -0.74
N VAL A 42 -8.02 -9.82 -1.96
CA VAL A 42 -7.26 -10.28 -3.12
C VAL A 42 -5.76 -10.11 -2.88
N ALA A 43 -5.32 -8.99 -2.30
CA ALA A 43 -3.92 -8.78 -1.96
C ALA A 43 -3.41 -9.81 -0.93
N ALA A 44 -4.20 -10.14 0.09
CA ALA A 44 -3.85 -11.15 1.09
C ALA A 44 -3.72 -12.55 0.46
N VAL A 45 -4.66 -12.93 -0.39
CA VAL A 45 -4.63 -14.21 -1.12
C VAL A 45 -3.44 -14.28 -2.06
N ALA A 46 -3.20 -13.23 -2.86
CA ALA A 46 -2.06 -13.17 -3.77
C ALA A 46 -0.72 -13.33 -3.02
N LEU A 47 -0.59 -12.68 -1.86
CA LEU A 47 0.62 -12.81 -1.03
C LEU A 47 0.76 -14.18 -0.38
N ALA A 48 -0.35 -14.84 0.00
CA ALA A 48 -0.34 -16.20 0.51
C ALA A 48 0.07 -17.21 -0.57
N LEU A 49 -0.45 -17.06 -1.79
CA LEU A 49 -0.07 -17.88 -2.95
C LEU A 49 1.41 -17.70 -3.31
N ASP A 50 1.91 -16.46 -3.29
CA ASP A 50 3.33 -16.16 -3.49
C ASP A 50 4.20 -16.82 -2.41
N ALA A 51 3.81 -16.70 -1.14
CA ALA A 51 4.51 -17.33 -0.02
C ALA A 51 4.50 -18.87 -0.08
N ALA A 52 3.46 -19.47 -0.66
CA ALA A 52 3.35 -20.90 -0.92
C ALA A 52 4.19 -21.36 -2.13
N GLY A 53 4.71 -20.42 -2.93
CA GLY A 53 5.47 -20.72 -4.15
C GLY A 53 4.60 -21.03 -5.37
N ALA A 54 3.30 -20.69 -5.33
CA ALA A 54 2.38 -20.89 -6.45
C ALA A 54 2.50 -19.81 -7.55
N VAL A 55 3.21 -18.71 -7.25
CA VAL A 55 3.45 -17.62 -8.21
C VAL A 55 4.81 -17.82 -8.90
N PRO A 56 4.87 -17.81 -10.24
CA PRO A 56 6.12 -17.92 -10.98
C PRO A 56 7.10 -16.80 -10.61
N ALA A 57 8.40 -17.10 -10.71
CA ALA A 57 9.43 -16.09 -10.56
C ALA A 57 9.20 -14.90 -11.52
N GLY A 58 8.96 -13.72 -10.94
CA GLY A 58 8.66 -12.51 -11.71
C GLY A 58 9.77 -12.09 -12.67
N ALA A 59 9.37 -11.44 -13.76
CA ALA A 59 10.27 -10.82 -14.72
C ALA A 59 11.13 -9.72 -14.07
N ARG A 60 12.16 -9.25 -14.78
CA ARG A 60 12.98 -8.13 -14.30
C ARG A 60 12.18 -6.84 -14.36
N ARG A 61 12.36 -6.00 -13.35
CA ARG A 61 11.71 -4.69 -13.29
C ARG A 61 12.26 -3.79 -14.43
N PRO A 62 11.40 -3.18 -15.25
CA PRO A 62 11.86 -2.23 -16.27
C PRO A 62 12.47 -0.99 -15.62
N SER A 63 13.48 -0.40 -16.27
CA SER A 63 14.05 0.88 -15.85
C SER A 63 13.11 2.01 -16.27
N VAL A 64 12.20 2.39 -15.37
CA VAL A 64 11.38 3.60 -15.58
C VAL A 64 12.21 4.83 -15.18
N PRO A 65 12.43 5.80 -16.09
CA PRO A 65 13.12 7.03 -15.77
C PRO A 65 12.30 7.87 -14.78
N ILE A 66 12.97 8.60 -13.89
CA ILE A 66 12.29 9.37 -12.84
C ILE A 66 11.36 10.44 -13.41
N SER A 67 11.71 11.04 -14.56
CA SER A 67 10.87 11.99 -15.27
C SER A 67 9.54 11.39 -15.73
N ALA A 68 9.55 10.17 -16.25
CA ALA A 68 8.31 9.46 -16.62
C ALA A 68 7.46 9.14 -15.39
N ALA A 69 8.08 8.72 -14.29
CA ALA A 69 7.36 8.48 -13.03
C ALA A 69 6.72 9.77 -12.49
N ILE A 70 7.44 10.90 -12.53
CA ILE A 70 6.93 12.21 -12.14
C ILE A 70 5.79 12.66 -13.07
N ALA A 71 5.94 12.48 -14.38
CA ALA A 71 4.91 12.84 -15.35
C ALA A 71 3.61 12.04 -15.12
N VAL A 72 3.71 10.73 -14.95
CA VAL A 72 2.56 9.86 -14.64
C VAL A 72 1.94 10.26 -13.30
N ALA A 73 2.76 10.51 -12.27
CA ALA A 73 2.26 11.01 -10.99
C ALA A 73 1.52 12.36 -11.13
N GLY A 74 2.04 13.28 -11.94
CA GLY A 74 1.38 14.55 -12.23
C GLY A 74 0.01 14.36 -12.89
N VAL A 75 -0.09 13.50 -13.91
CA VAL A 75 -1.36 13.18 -14.58
C VAL A 75 -2.36 12.56 -13.60
N VAL A 76 -1.93 11.62 -12.77
CA VAL A 76 -2.79 11.02 -11.72
C VAL A 76 -3.24 12.09 -10.73
N ALA A 77 -2.34 12.95 -10.25
CA ALA A 77 -2.67 14.01 -9.29
C ALA A 77 -3.73 14.96 -9.85
N VAL A 78 -3.56 15.43 -11.08
CA VAL A 78 -4.54 16.29 -11.77
C VAL A 78 -5.87 15.56 -11.94
N THR A 79 -5.83 14.28 -12.34
CA THR A 79 -7.03 13.46 -12.49
C THR A 79 -7.80 13.35 -11.18
N LEU A 80 -7.13 13.09 -10.05
CA LEU A 80 -7.75 12.97 -8.73
C LEU A 80 -8.25 14.31 -8.19
N ALA A 81 -7.60 15.42 -8.52
CA ALA A 81 -8.02 16.76 -8.12
C ALA A 81 -9.31 17.20 -8.83
N LEU A 82 -9.48 16.82 -10.11
CA LEU A 82 -10.61 17.26 -10.92
C LEU A 82 -11.77 16.26 -10.91
N ALA A 83 -11.50 14.95 -10.84
CA ALA A 83 -12.54 13.93 -10.87
C ALA A 83 -13.39 13.94 -9.58
N PRO A 84 -14.70 13.66 -9.66
CA PRO A 84 -15.53 13.44 -8.47
C PRO A 84 -14.91 12.35 -7.59
N ARG A 85 -14.73 12.64 -6.29
CA ARG A 85 -14.06 11.75 -5.33
C ARG A 85 -14.62 10.32 -5.34
N HIS A 86 -15.95 10.20 -5.33
CA HIS A 86 -16.65 8.92 -5.35
C HIS A 86 -17.04 8.49 -6.78
N GLY A 87 -16.43 9.10 -7.79
CA GLY A 87 -16.65 8.76 -9.18
C GLY A 87 -15.79 7.60 -9.65
N LEU A 88 -16.28 6.89 -10.67
CA LEU A 88 -15.59 5.75 -11.28
C LEU A 88 -14.16 6.11 -11.74
N LEU A 89 -13.96 7.31 -12.29
CA LEU A 89 -12.65 7.76 -12.80
C LEU A 89 -11.59 7.83 -11.69
N ALA A 90 -11.95 8.36 -10.51
CA ALA A 90 -11.04 8.41 -9.38
C ALA A 90 -10.69 7.00 -8.88
N GLY A 91 -11.69 6.12 -8.77
CA GLY A 91 -11.50 4.71 -8.42
C GLY A 91 -10.57 3.98 -9.41
N LEU A 92 -10.76 4.17 -10.72
CA LEU A 92 -9.91 3.59 -11.75
C LEU A 92 -8.47 4.12 -11.69
N ALA A 93 -8.29 5.42 -11.46
CA ALA A 93 -6.96 6.02 -11.35
C ALA A 93 -6.19 5.46 -10.14
N VAL A 94 -6.83 5.42 -8.97
CA VAL A 94 -6.22 4.82 -7.75
C VAL A 94 -5.95 3.34 -7.95
N GLY A 95 -6.91 2.59 -8.52
CA GLY A 95 -6.76 1.17 -8.83
C GLY A 95 -5.59 0.90 -9.77
N ALA A 96 -5.46 1.67 -10.85
CA ALA A 96 -4.35 1.56 -11.79
C ALA A 96 -2.99 1.82 -11.12
N VAL A 97 -2.88 2.84 -10.28
CA VAL A 97 -1.66 3.11 -9.49
C VAL A 97 -1.35 1.94 -8.56
N GLY A 98 -2.36 1.39 -7.88
CA GLY A 98 -2.21 0.22 -7.01
C GLY A 98 -1.71 -1.01 -7.77
N VAL A 99 -2.32 -1.34 -8.90
CA VAL A 99 -1.93 -2.47 -9.76
C VAL A 99 -0.50 -2.30 -10.26
N VAL A 100 -0.13 -1.11 -10.74
CA VAL A 100 1.24 -0.81 -11.19
C VAL A 100 2.23 -0.93 -10.03
N ALA A 101 1.90 -0.41 -8.84
CA ALA A 101 2.77 -0.49 -7.67
C ALA A 101 3.01 -1.96 -7.25
N VAL A 102 1.95 -2.78 -7.22
CA VAL A 102 2.02 -4.21 -6.92
C VAL A 102 2.86 -4.94 -7.98
N ALA A 103 2.60 -4.71 -9.26
CA ALA A 103 3.38 -5.31 -10.35
C ALA A 103 4.87 -4.96 -10.22
N LEU A 104 5.20 -3.68 -9.99
CA LEU A 104 6.59 -3.24 -9.79
C LEU A 104 7.25 -3.81 -8.54
N ALA A 105 6.47 -4.15 -7.51
CA ALA A 105 6.96 -4.80 -6.28
C ALA A 105 7.23 -6.30 -6.48
N TRP A 106 6.46 -6.98 -7.34
CA TRP A 106 6.65 -8.40 -7.68
C TRP A 106 7.80 -8.64 -8.67
N LEU A 107 8.16 -7.63 -9.47
CA LEU A 107 9.27 -7.73 -10.42
C LEU A 107 10.63 -7.78 -9.70
N ARG A 108 11.54 -8.60 -10.23
CA ARG A 108 12.89 -8.73 -9.69
C ARG A 108 13.65 -7.40 -9.84
N PRO A 109 14.25 -6.85 -8.78
CA PRO A 109 15.06 -5.65 -8.90
C PRO A 109 16.25 -5.91 -9.86
N PRO A 110 16.69 -4.89 -10.61
CA PRO A 110 17.85 -5.03 -11.49
C PRO A 110 19.10 -5.46 -10.69
N PRO A 111 20.07 -6.16 -11.32
CA PRO A 111 21.36 -6.48 -10.70
C PRO A 111 21.96 -5.23 -10.04
N ARG A 112 22.45 -5.37 -8.81
CA ARG A 112 23.06 -4.28 -8.05
C ARG A 112 24.59 -4.36 -8.18
N ALA A 113 25.26 -3.23 -7.96
CA ALA A 113 26.71 -3.17 -7.78
C ALA A 113 27.14 -4.13 -6.65
N ALA A 114 28.37 -4.63 -6.74
CA ALA A 114 28.89 -5.71 -5.90
C ALA A 114 28.98 -5.36 -4.39
N ASP A 115 28.87 -4.09 -4.02
CA ASP A 115 29.20 -3.58 -2.68
C ASP A 115 28.05 -3.50 -1.67
N ASP A 116 26.82 -3.89 -2.04
CA ASP A 116 25.65 -3.73 -1.18
C ASP A 116 25.53 -4.92 -0.19
N ASP A 117 26.02 -4.77 1.06
CA ASP A 117 25.97 -5.82 2.11
C ASP A 117 24.55 -6.41 2.25
N PRO A 118 24.35 -7.71 1.93
CA PRO A 118 23.05 -8.36 2.02
C PRO A 118 22.43 -8.30 3.42
N ALA A 119 23.26 -8.34 4.48
CA ALA A 119 22.79 -8.30 5.85
C ALA A 119 22.31 -6.90 6.24
N ALA A 120 23.04 -5.84 5.89
CA ALA A 120 22.60 -4.45 6.07
C ALA A 120 21.30 -4.17 5.32
N ARG A 121 21.17 -4.63 4.08
CA ARG A 121 19.94 -4.51 3.30
C ARG A 121 18.76 -5.22 3.99
N HIS A 122 18.98 -6.46 4.45
CA HIS A 122 17.94 -7.20 5.17
C HIS A 122 17.47 -6.46 6.43
N ARG A 123 18.40 -5.87 7.20
CA ARG A 123 18.07 -5.03 8.37
C ARG A 123 17.23 -3.80 7.99
N ARG A 124 17.60 -3.07 6.92
CA ARG A 124 16.85 -1.90 6.42
C ARG A 124 15.43 -2.27 6.02
N VAL A 125 15.26 -3.33 5.23
CA VAL A 125 13.94 -3.82 4.79
C VAL A 125 13.11 -4.27 5.99
N ARG A 126 13.71 -4.98 6.96
CA ARG A 126 12.99 -5.42 8.17
C ARG A 126 12.52 -4.24 9.02
N ARG A 127 13.36 -3.22 9.23
CA ARG A 127 12.98 -2.00 9.96
C ARG A 127 11.83 -1.26 9.28
N ALA A 128 11.93 -1.08 7.95
CA ALA A 128 10.85 -0.47 7.18
C ALA A 128 9.56 -1.30 7.26
N ALA A 129 9.66 -2.63 7.18
CA ALA A 129 8.50 -3.50 7.27
C ALA A 129 7.82 -3.42 8.64
N ILE A 130 8.59 -3.39 9.73
CA ILE A 130 8.06 -3.22 11.09
C ILE A 130 7.41 -1.84 11.25
N GLY A 131 8.08 -0.78 10.79
CA GLY A 131 7.54 0.58 10.86
C GLY A 131 6.22 0.73 10.11
N TRP A 132 6.19 0.32 8.84
CA TRP A 132 4.98 0.40 8.01
C TRP A 132 3.88 -0.55 8.47
N GLY A 133 4.22 -1.76 8.90
CA GLY A 133 3.27 -2.71 9.46
C GLY A 133 2.63 -2.19 10.74
N GLY A 134 3.42 -1.57 11.63
CA GLY A 134 2.92 -0.93 12.85
C GLY A 134 1.97 0.23 12.54
N VAL A 135 2.35 1.12 11.61
CA VAL A 135 1.48 2.22 11.17
C VAL A 135 0.17 1.69 10.60
N ALA A 136 0.22 0.70 9.70
CA ALA A 136 -0.98 0.11 9.10
C ALA A 136 -1.91 -0.52 10.15
N LEU A 137 -1.33 -1.26 11.11
CA LEU A 137 -2.10 -1.89 12.19
C LEU A 137 -2.74 -0.85 13.11
N VAL A 138 -2.00 0.17 13.53
CA VAL A 138 -2.54 1.25 14.38
C VAL A 138 -3.66 1.99 13.67
N LEU A 139 -3.47 2.38 12.40
CA LEU A 139 -4.52 3.05 11.62
C LEU A 139 -5.76 2.16 11.46
N CYS A 140 -5.57 0.85 11.20
CA CYS A 140 -6.68 -0.10 11.12
C CYS A 140 -7.45 -0.21 12.43
N LEU A 141 -6.75 -0.27 13.57
CA LEU A 141 -7.36 -0.36 14.89
C LEU A 141 -8.10 0.92 15.28
N VAL A 142 -7.50 2.09 15.02
CA VAL A 142 -8.14 3.39 15.26
C VAL A 142 -9.41 3.51 14.41
N GLU A 143 -9.34 3.19 13.12
CA GLU A 143 -10.49 3.25 12.23
C GLU A 143 -11.63 2.31 12.67
N LEU A 144 -11.30 1.07 13.05
CA LEU A 144 -12.26 0.10 13.58
C LEU A 144 -12.87 0.59 14.90
N TRP A 145 -12.05 1.13 15.79
CA TRP A 145 -12.49 1.62 17.09
C TRP A 145 -13.45 2.80 16.93
N SER A 146 -13.08 3.81 16.15
CA SER A 146 -13.95 4.95 15.82
C SER A 146 -15.28 4.49 15.21
N PHE A 147 -15.23 3.55 14.25
CA PHE A 147 -16.43 3.01 13.63
C PHE A 147 -17.35 2.29 14.64
N LEU A 148 -16.80 1.44 15.49
CA LEU A 148 -17.58 0.69 16.48
C LEU A 148 -18.26 1.59 17.50
N LEU A 149 -17.60 2.67 17.93
CA LEU A 149 -18.18 3.64 18.84
C LEU A 149 -19.19 4.56 18.15
N GLY A 150 -18.88 5.00 16.92
CA GLY A 150 -19.71 5.96 16.17
C GLY A 150 -20.96 5.37 15.50
N ARG A 151 -21.13 4.04 15.45
CA ARG A 151 -22.22 3.42 14.67
C ARG A 151 -23.62 3.49 15.28
N PHE A 152 -23.75 3.77 16.58
CA PHE A 152 -25.03 3.59 17.28
C PHE A 152 -25.93 4.84 17.27
N THR A 153 -25.34 6.04 17.31
CA THR A 153 -26.08 7.31 17.26
C THR A 153 -25.30 8.35 16.46
N ALA A 154 -25.99 9.37 15.94
CA ALA A 154 -25.34 10.47 15.22
C ALA A 154 -24.38 11.25 16.13
N GLU A 155 -24.75 11.47 17.40
CA GLU A 155 -23.90 12.13 18.39
C GLU A 155 -22.61 11.32 18.67
N ALA A 156 -22.72 9.98 18.81
CA ALA A 156 -21.55 9.14 19.00
C ALA A 156 -20.61 9.17 17.79
N LYS A 157 -21.17 9.32 16.58
CA LYS A 157 -20.39 9.47 15.35
C LYS A 157 -19.57 10.76 15.36
N GLU A 158 -20.15 11.87 15.81
CA GLU A 158 -19.46 13.16 15.92
C GLU A 158 -18.37 13.15 17.00
N LEU A 159 -18.58 12.41 18.10
CA LEU A 159 -17.59 12.25 19.18
C LEU A 159 -16.42 11.32 18.80
N HIS A 160 -16.66 10.37 17.90
CA HIS A 160 -15.69 9.36 17.49
C HIS A 160 -15.55 9.25 15.96
N PRO A 161 -15.18 10.34 15.27
CA PRO A 161 -15.07 10.33 13.82
C PRO A 161 -13.96 9.37 13.38
N ALA A 162 -14.20 8.66 12.29
CA ALA A 162 -13.18 7.86 11.64
C ALA A 162 -12.12 8.75 10.98
N ILE A 163 -10.90 8.24 10.75
CA ILE A 163 -9.84 8.99 10.06
C ILE A 163 -10.31 9.38 8.66
N SER A 164 -11.04 8.48 7.99
CA SER A 164 -11.67 8.77 6.70
C SER A 164 -12.59 9.99 6.76
N GLU A 165 -13.39 10.13 7.83
CA GLU A 165 -14.31 11.25 8.02
C GLU A 165 -13.60 12.55 8.42
N LEU A 166 -12.48 12.46 9.14
CA LEU A 166 -11.63 13.62 9.41
C LEU A 166 -10.98 14.18 8.14
N LEU A 167 -10.70 13.31 7.16
CA LEU A 167 -10.14 13.70 5.87
C LEU A 167 -11.20 14.19 4.88
N ASP A 168 -12.49 13.90 5.11
CA ASP A 168 -13.58 14.24 4.19
C ASP A 168 -13.62 15.73 3.81
N PRO A 169 -13.52 16.70 4.74
CA PRO A 169 -13.55 18.13 4.38
C PRO A 169 -12.39 18.51 3.47
N ALA A 170 -11.19 17.99 3.74
CA ALA A 170 -10.02 18.24 2.91
C ALA A 170 -10.13 17.56 1.54
N LEU A 171 -10.76 16.39 1.46
CA LEU A 171 -10.95 15.66 0.21
C LEU A 171 -12.22 16.05 -0.55
N GLY A 172 -13.12 16.83 0.04
CA GLY A 172 -14.27 17.44 -0.64
C GLY A 172 -13.83 18.60 -1.53
N ASP A 173 -12.85 19.37 -1.08
CA ASP A 173 -12.31 20.51 -1.80
C ASP A 173 -11.31 20.08 -2.91
N PRO A 174 -11.41 20.60 -4.16
CA PRO A 174 -10.48 20.27 -5.23
C PRO A 174 -9.02 20.58 -4.91
N PHE A 175 -8.75 21.68 -4.19
CA PHE A 175 -7.39 22.05 -3.81
C PHE A 175 -6.86 21.10 -2.73
N GLY A 176 -7.65 20.79 -1.71
CA GLY A 176 -7.27 19.79 -0.71
C GLY A 176 -7.01 18.40 -1.32
N ARG A 177 -7.81 17.97 -2.32
CA ARG A 177 -7.55 16.75 -3.12
C ARG A 177 -6.22 16.81 -3.87
N ALA A 178 -5.92 17.94 -4.52
CA ALA A 178 -4.64 18.12 -5.21
C ALA A 178 -3.45 17.99 -4.25
N VAL A 179 -3.49 18.69 -3.11
CA VAL A 179 -2.41 18.63 -2.11
C VAL A 179 -2.24 17.20 -1.58
N PHE A 180 -3.34 16.54 -1.25
CA PHE A 180 -3.30 15.15 -0.78
C PHE A 180 -2.73 14.20 -1.83
N ALA A 181 -3.18 14.29 -3.09
CA ALA A 181 -2.71 13.44 -4.17
C ALA A 181 -1.20 13.63 -4.44
N VAL A 182 -0.72 14.87 -4.44
CA VAL A 182 0.71 15.18 -4.60
C VAL A 182 1.51 14.61 -3.43
N ALA A 183 1.07 14.82 -2.19
CA ALA A 183 1.76 14.29 -1.01
C ALA A 183 1.81 12.76 -1.03
N TRP A 184 0.69 12.11 -1.37
CA TRP A 184 0.59 10.65 -1.47
C TRP A 184 1.53 10.08 -2.54
N LEU A 185 1.55 10.67 -3.74
CA LEU A 185 2.41 10.22 -4.83
C LEU A 185 3.87 10.53 -4.57
N ALA A 186 4.21 11.68 -3.97
CA ALA A 186 5.57 12.02 -3.58
C ALA A 186 6.11 11.02 -2.55
N LEU A 187 5.30 10.64 -1.56
CA LEU A 187 5.63 9.59 -0.60
C LEU A 187 5.85 8.25 -1.30
N GLY A 188 4.99 7.88 -2.25
CA GLY A 188 5.14 6.67 -3.07
C GLY A 188 6.45 6.67 -3.87
N VAL A 189 6.76 7.76 -4.56
CA VAL A 189 8.02 7.93 -5.30
C VAL A 189 9.22 7.82 -4.35
N LEU A 190 9.18 8.49 -3.19
CA LEU A 190 10.23 8.44 -2.18
C LEU A 190 10.49 7.01 -1.68
N LEU A 191 9.44 6.23 -1.43
CA LEU A 191 9.54 4.84 -1.02
C LEU A 191 10.16 3.97 -2.13
N LEU A 192 9.83 4.24 -3.39
CA LEU A 192 10.39 3.52 -4.54
C LEU A 192 11.84 3.94 -4.86
N THR A 193 12.22 5.20 -4.65
CA THR A 193 13.57 5.73 -4.96
C THR A 193 14.57 5.47 -3.84
N ARG A 194 14.19 5.49 -2.57
CA ARG A 194 15.09 5.10 -1.46
C ARG A 194 15.47 3.62 -1.51
N GLY A 195 14.70 2.79 -2.23
CA GLY A 195 15.11 1.43 -2.61
C GLY A 195 16.19 1.36 -3.70
N ARG A 196 16.50 2.49 -4.36
CA ARG A 196 17.48 2.66 -5.47
C ARG A 196 18.75 3.42 -5.05
N SER A 197 18.65 4.44 -4.18
CA SER A 197 19.75 5.36 -3.81
C SER A 197 20.86 4.77 -2.91
N ALA A 198 20.86 3.47 -2.62
CA ALA A 198 22.02 2.80 -2.00
C ALA A 198 23.16 2.52 -3.03
N ARG A 199 23.21 3.27 -4.14
CA ARG A 199 24.17 3.07 -5.24
C ARG A 199 25.18 4.21 -5.40
N ASP A 200 24.98 5.36 -4.75
CA ASP A 200 25.74 6.59 -5.03
C ASP A 200 26.36 7.23 -3.77
N ALA A 201 26.54 6.46 -2.69
CA ALA A 201 27.27 6.87 -1.48
C ALA A 201 28.16 5.71 -1.02
#